data_AF-A0A0U1M1J0-F1
#
_entry.id   AF-A0A0U1M1J0-F1
#
_cell.length_a   1.000
_cell.length_b   1.000
_cell.length_c   1.000
_cell.angle_alpha   90.00
_cell.angle_beta   90.00
_cell.angle_gamma   90.00
#
_symmetry.space_group_name_H-M   'P 1'
#
loop_
_entity.id
_entity.type
_entity.pdbx_description
1 polymer ?
#
loop_
_entity_poly.entity_id
_entity_poly.type
_entity_poly.pdbx_seq_one_letter_code
_entity_poly.pdbx_strand_id
1 'polypeptide(L)'
;MPENKAIIFRNVPVGLPVNGKDLTVEMQPYPEDAPENGVVIQLLYASLDPYMRGRMRDPESKSYFPGFDLGKPLTNTHIAKVTKSKTSQFKEGDTVIGFLPFQEYIALNGDQLSGIRLLQNPLGIEDIRVFLGALGMPGLTAYSSLYEIGKPQKGETIFVSAASGAVGQIVGQLAKHEGLKVIGSVGSDEKLEYITKDLGFDAGFNYKKEKPADALNRLAPEGIDIYYENVGGEHLEAAINSMKDYGRIVVCGLIAGYNTPPEEQFPLRNYSYILTKRLTMRGFVVGDKGMGDKYRQEHQERVSEWIKDGTFKASTWECEGIDNGIDGNSIDLSHAKVGKVMMVYGNRSNEIYERAIRTHEEHCRRLGYPLFVLRNPVLQGYWNKYAILLSVLLQELEKPVEQRLEWLYWCDSDTVLMNPNMPLETFLPPPDMSNIHLLLTTDWNGLNSGVFSIRVHPWSVELLSAALAYPVMHPETDLFWNDQSALGEILKETSYFSQSVVYCPSRWFNAYMRSPNGEELNPDSPEFYQVHPSDLLVHFPGTVRDELEERLEPYLAIAEAHKQEWELSLEDTEYIEDTKAFWQMNRHVDDSRRR
;
A
#
# COMPACT_ATOMS: atom_id res chain seq x y z
N MET A 1 -12.61 -30.14 2.23
CA MET A 1 -11.43 -30.00 3.11
C MET A 1 -11.16 -28.52 3.25
N PRO A 2 -10.70 -28.02 4.41
CA PRO A 2 -10.33 -26.61 4.53
C PRO A 2 -9.27 -26.25 3.50
N GLU A 3 -9.29 -25.02 3.02
CA GLU A 3 -8.25 -24.50 2.15
C GLU A 3 -6.91 -24.43 2.91
N ASN A 4 -5.81 -24.71 2.21
CA ASN A 4 -4.46 -24.63 2.75
C ASN A 4 -3.58 -23.95 1.73
N LYS A 5 -3.64 -22.63 1.71
CA LYS A 5 -2.90 -21.79 0.78
C LYS A 5 -1.46 -21.61 1.26
N ALA A 6 -0.55 -21.38 0.32
CA ALA A 6 0.84 -21.01 0.57
C ALA A 6 1.32 -19.96 -0.42
N ILE A 7 2.26 -19.11 -0.01
CA ILE A 7 2.94 -18.14 -0.88
C ILE A 7 4.19 -18.79 -1.47
N ILE A 8 4.16 -19.13 -2.75
CA ILE A 8 5.23 -19.83 -3.46
C ILE A 8 6.15 -18.83 -4.17
N PHE A 9 7.46 -19.02 -4.00
CA PHE A 9 8.48 -18.26 -4.72
C PHE A 9 8.71 -18.88 -6.10
N ARG A 10 8.23 -18.21 -7.15
CA ARG A 10 8.22 -18.75 -8.52
C ARG A 10 9.36 -18.26 -9.39
N ASN A 11 9.72 -16.99 -9.30
CA ASN A 11 10.77 -16.39 -10.10
C ASN A 11 11.62 -15.45 -9.27
N VAL A 12 12.89 -15.28 -9.66
CA VAL A 12 13.77 -14.27 -9.08
C VAL A 12 13.40 -12.90 -9.67
N PRO A 13 12.93 -11.94 -8.85
CA PRO A 13 12.49 -10.64 -9.33
C PRO A 13 13.68 -9.72 -9.69
N VAL A 14 13.50 -8.97 -10.78
CA VAL A 14 14.33 -7.81 -11.13
C VAL A 14 13.58 -6.56 -10.66
N GLY A 15 14.12 -5.82 -9.69
CA GLY A 15 13.40 -4.73 -9.05
C GLY A 15 12.41 -5.22 -7.98
N LEU A 16 11.22 -4.61 -7.92
CA LEU A 16 10.16 -5.04 -6.99
C LEU A 16 9.58 -6.41 -7.38
N PRO A 17 9.24 -7.28 -6.42
CA PRO A 17 8.58 -8.55 -6.72
C PRO A 17 7.17 -8.32 -7.26
N VAL A 18 6.81 -9.06 -8.32
CA VAL A 18 5.51 -8.97 -9.00
C VAL A 18 4.61 -10.13 -8.61
N ASN A 19 3.41 -9.81 -8.10
CA ASN A 19 2.39 -10.80 -7.73
C ASN A 19 1.91 -11.58 -8.98
N GLY A 20 1.64 -12.88 -8.81
CA GLY A 20 1.22 -13.75 -9.90
C GLY A 20 2.37 -14.21 -10.82
N LYS A 21 3.53 -13.55 -10.74
CA LYS A 21 4.73 -13.88 -11.53
C LYS A 21 5.87 -14.38 -10.64
N ASP A 22 6.37 -13.54 -9.74
CA ASP A 22 7.52 -13.86 -8.89
C ASP A 22 7.07 -14.57 -7.61
N LEU A 23 5.87 -14.21 -7.13
CA LEU A 23 5.20 -14.79 -5.97
C LEU A 23 3.77 -15.19 -6.34
N THR A 24 3.36 -16.43 -6.03
CA THR A 24 2.02 -16.95 -6.33
C THR A 24 1.36 -17.53 -5.10
N VAL A 25 0.05 -17.32 -4.92
CA VAL A 25 -0.74 -18.09 -3.94
C VAL A 25 -1.08 -19.43 -4.57
N GLU A 26 -0.78 -20.52 -3.88
CA GLU A 26 -1.11 -21.86 -4.35
C GLU A 26 -1.70 -22.74 -3.26
N MET A 27 -2.60 -23.63 -3.69
CA MET A 27 -3.20 -24.64 -2.82
C MET A 27 -2.20 -25.75 -2.52
N GLN A 28 -1.98 -26.02 -1.25
CA GLN A 28 -1.19 -27.13 -0.74
C GLN A 28 -2.09 -28.22 -0.17
N PRO A 29 -1.64 -29.49 -0.13
CA PRO A 29 -2.38 -30.55 0.54
C PRO A 29 -2.66 -30.19 2.00
N TYR A 30 -3.91 -30.32 2.44
CA TYR A 30 -4.26 -30.12 3.84
C TYR A 30 -3.75 -31.31 4.68
N PRO A 31 -2.96 -31.08 5.74
CA PRO A 31 -2.50 -32.16 6.61
C PRO A 31 -3.63 -32.65 7.51
N GLU A 32 -4.28 -33.74 7.12
CA GLU A 32 -5.41 -34.31 7.87
C GLU A 32 -5.03 -34.81 9.26
N ASP A 33 -3.79 -35.25 9.49
CA ASP A 33 -3.33 -35.75 10.78
C ASP A 33 -1.85 -35.46 11.01
N ALA A 34 -1.42 -35.47 12.28
CA ALA A 34 -0.01 -35.29 12.62
C ALA A 34 0.83 -36.50 12.18
N PRO A 35 2.05 -36.28 11.64
CA PRO A 35 3.03 -37.35 11.43
C PRO A 35 3.38 -38.03 12.75
N GLU A 36 3.90 -39.26 12.68
CA GLU A 36 4.43 -39.96 13.85
C GLU A 36 5.55 -39.13 14.51
N ASN A 37 5.49 -38.95 15.84
CA ASN A 37 6.36 -38.04 16.59
C ASN A 37 6.35 -36.58 16.09
N GLY A 38 5.29 -36.15 15.40
CA GLY A 38 5.15 -34.83 14.79
C GLY A 38 3.94 -34.04 15.27
N VAL A 39 3.70 -32.90 14.61
CA VAL A 39 2.56 -32.01 14.87
C VAL A 39 1.95 -31.49 13.56
N VAL A 40 0.69 -31.06 13.64
CA VAL A 40 0.11 -30.12 12.67
C VAL A 40 -0.05 -28.78 13.36
N ILE A 41 0.37 -27.71 12.68
CA ILE A 41 0.22 -26.34 13.14
C ILE A 41 -0.62 -25.53 12.15
N GLN A 42 -1.39 -24.59 12.68
CA GLN A 42 -2.11 -23.56 11.93
C GLN A 42 -1.39 -22.23 12.14
N LEU A 43 -1.02 -21.58 11.04
CA LEU A 43 -0.41 -20.26 11.04
C LEU A 43 -1.42 -19.22 11.58
N LEU A 44 -1.00 -18.41 12.55
CA LEU A 44 -1.82 -17.31 13.09
C LEU A 44 -1.32 -15.95 12.57
N TYR A 45 -0.02 -15.72 12.64
CA TYR A 45 0.61 -14.48 12.21
C TYR A 45 1.95 -14.75 11.53
N ALA A 46 2.20 -14.05 10.43
CA ALA A 46 3.44 -14.13 9.68
C ALA A 46 4.16 -12.78 9.68
N SER A 47 5.46 -12.78 10.01
CA SER A 47 6.28 -11.56 9.90
C SER A 47 6.67 -11.32 8.44
N LEU A 48 6.47 -10.09 7.96
CA LEU A 48 7.00 -9.60 6.69
C LEU A 48 8.16 -8.65 6.99
N ASP A 49 9.37 -9.05 6.62
CA ASP A 49 10.59 -8.32 6.96
C ASP A 49 11.35 -7.88 5.71
N PRO A 50 11.92 -6.66 5.65
CA PRO A 50 12.58 -6.15 4.45
C PRO A 50 13.73 -7.03 3.92
N TYR A 51 14.44 -7.75 4.80
CA TYR A 51 15.54 -8.65 4.40
C TYR A 51 15.06 -9.83 3.52
N MET A 52 13.76 -10.14 3.53
CA MET A 52 13.17 -11.16 2.65
C MET A 52 13.43 -10.84 1.18
N ARG A 53 13.39 -9.55 0.78
CA ARG A 53 13.72 -9.15 -0.60
C ARG A 53 15.14 -9.54 -0.97
N GLY A 54 16.08 -9.41 -0.05
CA GLY A 54 17.47 -9.84 -0.26
C GLY A 54 17.59 -11.35 -0.50
N ARG A 55 16.64 -12.16 0.00
CA ARG A 55 16.60 -13.62 -0.22
C ARG A 55 15.93 -14.03 -1.53
N MET A 56 15.18 -13.12 -2.17
CA MET A 56 14.62 -13.28 -3.52
C MET A 56 15.70 -13.02 -4.58
N ARG A 57 16.68 -13.91 -4.61
CA ARG A 57 17.84 -13.89 -5.51
C ARG A 57 18.14 -15.32 -5.94
N ASP A 58 19.05 -15.49 -6.90
CA ASP A 58 19.56 -16.80 -7.25
C ASP A 58 20.07 -17.53 -5.97
N PRO A 59 19.58 -18.75 -5.66
CA PRO A 59 20.00 -19.51 -4.48
C PRO A 59 21.52 -19.71 -4.36
N GLU A 60 22.23 -19.77 -5.49
CA GLU A 60 23.69 -19.94 -5.54
C GLU A 60 24.44 -18.64 -5.18
N SER A 61 23.74 -17.49 -5.16
CA SER A 61 24.33 -16.21 -4.75
C SER A 61 24.56 -16.16 -3.24
N LYS A 62 25.85 -16.22 -2.86
CA LYS A 62 26.30 -16.14 -1.47
C LYS A 62 25.87 -14.82 -0.82
N SER A 63 25.26 -14.92 0.36
CA SER A 63 24.96 -13.82 1.28
C SER A 63 24.98 -14.34 2.71
N TYR A 64 24.80 -13.47 3.69
CA TYR A 64 24.76 -13.83 5.12
C TYR A 64 23.56 -14.71 5.48
N PHE A 65 22.52 -14.76 4.65
CA PHE A 65 21.34 -15.62 4.82
C PHE A 65 20.99 -16.35 3.52
N PRO A 66 20.64 -17.64 3.54
CA PRO A 66 20.28 -18.40 2.32
C PRO A 66 19.13 -17.77 1.52
N GLY A 67 19.22 -17.88 0.20
CA GLY A 67 18.14 -17.49 -0.72
C GLY A 67 16.89 -18.38 -0.56
N PHE A 68 15.77 -17.95 -1.14
CA PHE A 68 14.58 -18.80 -1.23
C PHE A 68 14.74 -19.83 -2.35
N ASP A 69 14.23 -21.04 -2.10
CA ASP A 69 14.18 -22.09 -3.12
C ASP A 69 13.03 -21.81 -4.10
N LEU A 70 13.31 -21.89 -5.41
CA LEU A 70 12.28 -21.78 -6.44
C LEU A 70 11.26 -22.93 -6.32
N GLY A 71 9.99 -22.60 -6.51
CA GLY A 71 8.86 -23.52 -6.42
C GLY A 71 8.48 -23.94 -5.01
N LYS A 72 9.08 -23.35 -3.97
CA LYS A 72 8.74 -23.63 -2.56
C LYS A 72 8.08 -22.43 -1.89
N PRO A 73 7.35 -22.65 -0.76
CA PRO A 73 6.86 -21.56 0.04
C PRO A 73 7.98 -20.64 0.53
N LEU A 74 7.71 -19.33 0.58
CA LEU A 74 8.53 -18.39 1.34
C LEU A 74 8.60 -18.84 2.80
N THR A 75 9.66 -18.46 3.51
CA THR A 75 9.88 -18.83 4.92
C THR A 75 10.29 -17.62 5.74
N ASN A 76 9.69 -17.45 6.91
CA ASN A 76 10.12 -16.46 7.90
C ASN A 76 9.67 -16.83 9.32
N THR A 77 9.88 -15.94 10.30
CA THR A 77 9.40 -16.13 11.67
C THR A 77 7.89 -15.94 11.74
N HIS A 78 7.20 -16.92 12.31
CA HIS A 78 5.75 -16.95 12.40
C HIS A 78 5.27 -17.41 13.78
N ILE A 79 4.08 -16.97 14.18
CA ILE A 79 3.33 -17.50 15.32
C ILE A 79 2.27 -18.45 14.77
N ALA A 80 2.18 -19.64 15.36
CA ALA A 80 1.25 -20.68 14.95
C ALA A 80 0.62 -21.37 16.17
N LYS A 81 -0.49 -22.05 15.96
CA LYS A 81 -1.19 -22.86 16.95
C LYS A 81 -1.09 -24.33 16.60
N VAL A 82 -0.73 -25.17 17.56
CA VAL A 82 -0.76 -26.63 17.38
C VAL A 82 -2.21 -27.09 17.31
N THR A 83 -2.60 -27.68 16.18
CA THR A 83 -3.95 -28.21 15.96
C THR A 83 -4.03 -29.71 16.16
N LYS A 84 -2.94 -30.44 15.90
CA LYS A 84 -2.80 -31.88 16.18
C LYS A 84 -1.40 -32.20 16.67
N SER A 85 -1.26 -33.16 17.59
CA SER A 85 0.05 -33.58 18.08
C SER A 85 0.13 -35.09 18.31
N LYS A 86 1.25 -35.69 17.88
CA LYS A 86 1.66 -37.07 18.21
C LYS A 86 3.07 -37.09 18.83
N THR A 87 3.46 -36.00 19.49
CA THR A 87 4.73 -35.86 20.20
C THR A 87 4.48 -35.46 21.65
N SER A 88 5.40 -35.80 22.55
CA SER A 88 5.35 -35.36 23.95
C SER A 88 5.84 -33.92 24.16
N GLN A 89 6.49 -33.32 23.15
CA GLN A 89 7.08 -31.97 23.24
C GLN A 89 6.04 -30.84 23.17
N PHE A 90 4.94 -31.06 22.45
CA PHE A 90 3.89 -30.07 22.19
C PHE A 90 2.51 -30.70 22.29
N LYS A 91 1.51 -29.92 22.69
CA LYS A 91 0.12 -30.35 22.86
C LYS A 91 -0.81 -29.53 21.96
N GLU A 92 -1.95 -30.12 21.62
CA GLU A 92 -3.01 -29.38 20.92
C GLU A 92 -3.42 -28.14 21.72
N GLY A 93 -3.55 -27.00 21.02
CA GLY A 93 -3.83 -25.70 21.61
C GLY A 93 -2.60 -24.86 21.95
N ASP A 94 -1.40 -25.46 22.00
CA ASP A 94 -0.17 -24.71 22.29
C ASP A 94 0.08 -23.63 21.22
N THR A 95 0.51 -22.45 21.66
CA THR A 95 0.99 -21.39 20.78
C THR A 95 2.50 -21.50 20.64
N VAL A 96 2.97 -21.63 19.41
CA VAL A 96 4.38 -21.80 19.07
C VAL A 96 4.87 -20.67 18.18
N ILE A 97 6.17 -20.41 18.24
CA ILE A 97 6.88 -19.47 17.37
C ILE A 97 8.06 -20.18 16.73
N GLY A 98 8.29 -19.96 15.44
CA GLY A 98 9.36 -20.63 14.73
C GLY A 98 9.60 -20.06 13.34
N PHE A 99 10.67 -20.53 12.70
CA PHE A 99 10.97 -20.19 11.32
C PHE A 99 10.26 -21.18 10.41
N LEU A 100 9.16 -20.74 9.82
CA LEU A 100 8.14 -21.57 9.19
C LEU A 100 7.85 -21.09 7.76
N PRO A 101 7.29 -21.95 6.90
CA PRO A 101 6.78 -21.52 5.61
C PRO A 101 5.54 -20.64 5.73
N PHE A 102 5.35 -19.71 4.78
CA PHE A 102 4.11 -18.97 4.56
C PHE A 102 3.07 -19.93 3.98
N GLN A 103 2.44 -20.69 4.87
CA GLN A 103 1.43 -21.69 4.55
C GLN A 103 0.46 -21.81 5.72
N GLU A 104 -0.84 -21.87 5.45
CA GLU A 104 -1.88 -21.83 6.49
C GLU A 104 -1.83 -23.01 7.46
N TYR A 105 -1.60 -24.22 6.95
CA TYR A 105 -1.49 -25.45 7.74
C TYR A 105 -0.25 -26.24 7.38
N ILE A 106 0.57 -26.59 8.38
CA ILE A 106 1.87 -27.23 8.17
C ILE A 106 1.96 -28.48 9.03
N ALA A 107 2.29 -29.63 8.43
CA ALA A 107 2.69 -30.82 9.15
C ALA A 107 4.22 -30.81 9.36
N LEU A 108 4.66 -30.95 10.60
CA LEU A 108 6.06 -31.05 10.97
C LEU A 108 6.33 -32.43 11.54
N ASN A 109 7.35 -33.11 11.02
CA ASN A 109 7.83 -34.37 11.58
C ASN A 109 8.79 -34.12 12.77
N GLY A 110 9.20 -35.21 13.44
CA GLY A 110 10.06 -35.14 14.63
C GLY A 110 11.36 -34.35 14.44
N ASP A 111 12.01 -34.46 13.27
CA ASP A 111 13.26 -33.75 12.97
C ASP A 111 13.06 -32.24 12.81
N GLN A 112 11.90 -31.85 12.28
CA GLN A 112 11.52 -30.46 12.05
C GLN A 112 11.03 -29.74 13.31
N LEU A 113 10.70 -30.47 14.39
CA LEU A 113 10.23 -29.88 15.65
C LEU A 113 11.24 -28.93 16.29
N SER A 114 12.54 -29.11 16.02
CA SER A 114 13.60 -28.21 16.49
C SER A 114 13.49 -26.79 15.93
N GLY A 115 12.75 -26.60 14.82
CA GLY A 115 12.51 -25.30 14.20
C GLY A 115 11.42 -24.46 14.87
N ILE A 116 10.68 -25.03 15.82
CA ILE A 116 9.63 -24.35 16.57
C ILE A 116 9.88 -24.43 18.08
N ARG A 117 9.37 -23.45 18.82
CA ARG A 117 9.37 -23.46 20.30
C ARG A 117 8.05 -22.94 20.83
N LEU A 118 7.71 -23.29 22.07
CA LEU A 118 6.60 -22.65 22.77
C LEU A 118 6.84 -21.14 22.87
N LEU A 119 5.82 -20.36 22.55
CA LEU A 119 5.85 -18.91 22.73
C LEU A 119 5.83 -18.61 24.25
N GLN A 120 6.93 -18.06 24.75
CA GLN A 120 7.07 -17.70 26.16
C GLN A 120 6.47 -16.30 26.39
N ASN A 121 5.44 -16.22 27.23
CA ASN A 121 4.77 -14.95 27.58
C ASN A 121 4.55 -14.87 29.11
N PRO A 122 5.62 -14.73 29.91
CA PRO A 122 5.53 -14.79 31.37
C PRO A 122 4.73 -13.63 31.98
N LEU A 123 4.70 -12.47 31.33
CA LEU A 123 3.96 -11.28 31.78
C LEU A 123 2.51 -11.23 31.29
N GLY A 124 2.07 -12.21 30.51
CA GLY A 124 0.71 -12.24 29.95
C GLY A 124 0.40 -10.97 29.14
N ILE A 125 1.27 -10.63 28.19
CA ILE A 125 1.00 -9.57 27.20
C ILE A 125 -0.11 -10.06 26.28
N GLU A 126 -1.20 -9.29 26.16
CA GLU A 126 -2.41 -9.70 25.44
C GLU A 126 -2.16 -9.81 23.94
N ASP A 127 -1.51 -8.79 23.36
CA ASP A 127 -1.15 -8.79 21.95
C ASP A 127 0.11 -9.64 21.70
N ILE A 128 -0.08 -10.88 21.27
CA ILE A 128 1.04 -11.79 20.96
C ILE A 128 1.84 -11.38 19.71
N ARG A 129 1.33 -10.47 18.87
CA ARG A 129 2.04 -10.02 17.65
C ARG A 129 3.33 -9.27 17.98
N VAL A 130 3.44 -8.69 19.18
CA VAL A 130 4.67 -8.05 19.64
C VAL A 130 5.87 -9.00 19.65
N PHE A 131 5.66 -10.32 19.77
CA PHE A 131 6.72 -11.33 19.72
C PHE A 131 7.27 -11.58 18.31
N LEU A 132 6.63 -11.06 17.26
CA LEU A 132 7.19 -10.96 15.91
C LEU A 132 7.93 -9.64 15.69
N GLY A 133 7.53 -8.57 16.39
CA GLY A 133 8.12 -7.22 16.29
C GLY A 133 9.04 -6.86 17.47
N ALA A 134 8.53 -6.06 18.41
CA ALA A 134 9.29 -5.45 19.51
C ALA A 134 9.95 -6.44 20.48
N LEU A 135 9.33 -7.60 20.73
CA LEU A 135 9.89 -8.73 21.48
C LEU A 135 10.45 -9.82 20.55
N GLY A 136 10.36 -9.62 19.25
CA GLY A 136 10.89 -10.51 18.21
C GLY A 136 12.28 -10.11 17.71
N MET A 137 12.59 -10.58 16.51
CA MET A 137 13.86 -10.28 15.82
C MET A 137 14.06 -8.77 15.55
N PRO A 138 13.05 -7.99 15.10
CA PRO A 138 13.23 -6.55 14.88
C PRO A 138 13.58 -5.78 16.15
N GLY A 139 12.92 -6.07 17.28
CA GLY A 139 13.24 -5.45 18.55
C GLY A 139 14.63 -5.82 19.08
N LEU A 140 15.04 -7.09 18.94
CA LEU A 140 16.39 -7.53 19.30
C LEU A 140 17.45 -6.87 18.39
N THR A 141 17.14 -6.65 17.12
CA THR A 141 17.97 -5.91 16.15
C THR A 141 18.20 -4.48 16.61
N ALA A 142 17.12 -3.77 16.99
CA ALA A 142 17.21 -2.43 17.56
C ALA A 142 18.05 -2.40 18.84
N TYR A 143 17.74 -3.27 19.79
CA TYR A 143 18.37 -3.30 21.12
C TYR A 143 19.86 -3.60 21.01
N SER A 144 20.23 -4.75 20.45
CA SER A 144 21.63 -5.20 20.41
C SER A 144 22.53 -4.22 19.67
N SER A 145 22.08 -3.67 18.54
CA SER A 145 22.91 -2.79 17.72
C SER A 145 23.04 -1.38 18.28
N LEU A 146 21.97 -0.84 18.89
CA LEU A 146 22.05 0.45 19.57
C LEU A 146 23.05 0.36 20.73
N TYR A 147 22.98 -0.66 21.58
CA TYR A 147 23.89 -0.77 22.73
C TYR A 147 25.30 -1.21 22.37
N GLU A 148 25.49 -2.11 21.38
CA GLU A 148 26.82 -2.60 21.01
C GLU A 148 27.59 -1.61 20.12
N ILE A 149 26.91 -0.97 19.17
CA ILE A 149 27.53 -0.12 18.14
C ILE A 149 27.25 1.35 18.43
N GLY A 150 25.97 1.69 18.66
CA GLY A 150 25.55 3.05 18.96
C GLY A 150 26.14 3.57 20.27
N LYS A 151 26.21 2.72 21.30
CA LYS A 151 26.73 3.04 22.65
C LYS A 151 26.16 4.38 23.16
N PRO A 152 24.83 4.51 23.28
CA PRO A 152 24.17 5.77 23.57
C PRO A 152 24.65 6.37 24.89
N GLN A 153 24.87 7.68 24.92
CA GLN A 153 25.17 8.44 26.12
C GLN A 153 24.13 9.54 26.32
N LYS A 154 23.75 9.76 27.58
CA LYS A 154 22.79 10.81 27.95
C LYS A 154 23.25 12.18 27.43
N GLY A 155 22.34 12.91 26.78
CA GLY A 155 22.59 14.23 26.19
C GLY A 155 23.08 14.20 24.75
N GLU A 156 23.38 13.03 24.18
CA GLU A 156 23.70 12.91 22.75
C GLU A 156 22.46 13.10 21.86
N THR A 157 22.70 13.42 20.59
CA THR A 157 21.66 13.50 19.56
C THR A 157 21.74 12.31 18.62
N ILE A 158 20.62 11.62 18.41
CA ILE A 158 20.46 10.52 17.46
C ILE A 158 19.50 10.90 16.34
N PHE A 159 19.88 10.55 15.11
CA PHE A 159 18.99 10.54 13.95
C PHE A 159 18.63 9.11 13.58
N VAL A 160 17.36 8.83 13.31
CA VAL A 160 16.85 7.51 12.91
C VAL A 160 16.15 7.63 11.56
N SER A 161 16.65 6.95 10.52
CA SER A 161 15.95 6.83 9.24
C SER A 161 14.91 5.69 9.30
N ALA A 162 13.82 5.80 8.51
CA ALA A 162 12.64 4.93 8.62
C ALA A 162 12.11 4.81 10.06
N ALA A 163 11.98 5.95 10.75
CA ALA A 163 11.78 6.03 12.20
C ALA A 163 10.47 5.41 12.72
N SER A 164 9.44 5.31 11.88
CA SER A 164 8.17 4.67 12.23
C SER A 164 8.14 3.17 11.93
N GLY A 165 9.19 2.60 11.33
CA GLY A 165 9.26 1.19 10.96
C GLY A 165 9.49 0.27 12.16
N ALA A 166 9.41 -1.05 11.94
CA ALA A 166 9.51 -2.08 12.98
C ALA A 166 10.77 -1.97 13.87
N VAL A 167 11.92 -1.59 13.29
CA VAL A 167 13.17 -1.36 14.04
C VAL A 167 13.25 0.08 14.54
N GLY A 168 12.99 1.06 13.67
CA GLY A 168 13.15 2.49 13.97
C GLY A 168 12.32 2.98 15.17
N GLN A 169 11.09 2.49 15.30
CA GLN A 169 10.20 2.89 16.41
C GLN A 169 10.73 2.42 17.77
N ILE A 170 11.45 1.29 17.79
CA ILE A 170 12.05 0.71 18.99
C ILE A 170 13.33 1.47 19.32
N VAL A 171 14.19 1.73 18.33
CA VAL A 171 15.44 2.49 18.49
C VAL A 171 15.17 3.87 19.10
N GLY A 172 14.17 4.58 18.58
CA GLY A 172 13.85 5.92 19.07
C GLY A 172 13.45 5.91 20.54
N GLN A 173 12.56 5.00 20.93
CA GLN A 173 12.15 4.87 22.33
C GLN A 173 13.30 4.44 23.24
N LEU A 174 14.13 3.48 22.82
CA LEU A 174 15.34 3.11 23.56
C LEU A 174 16.26 4.33 23.76
N ALA A 175 16.49 5.11 22.70
CA ALA A 175 17.29 6.32 22.81
C ALA A 175 16.65 7.40 23.73
N LYS A 176 15.32 7.51 23.74
CA LYS A 176 14.60 8.35 24.73
C LYS A 176 14.84 7.87 26.16
N HIS A 177 14.74 6.56 26.42
CA HIS A 177 15.04 5.98 27.72
C HIS A 177 16.49 6.24 28.18
N GLU A 178 17.45 6.26 27.25
CA GLU A 178 18.84 6.59 27.52
C GLU A 178 19.10 8.12 27.64
N GLY A 179 18.08 8.95 27.45
CA GLY A 179 18.15 10.40 27.62
C GLY A 179 18.81 11.14 26.46
N LEU A 180 18.66 10.63 25.23
CA LEU A 180 19.10 11.30 24.01
C LEU A 180 18.02 12.26 23.47
N LYS A 181 18.47 13.21 22.65
CA LYS A 181 17.61 13.93 21.70
C LYS A 181 17.44 13.07 20.45
N VAL A 182 16.21 12.75 20.08
CA VAL A 182 15.87 11.80 19.02
C VAL A 182 15.17 12.52 17.88
N ILE A 183 15.74 12.39 16.67
CA ILE A 183 15.21 12.95 15.43
C ILE A 183 14.85 11.79 14.49
N GLY A 184 13.66 11.82 13.89
CA GLY A 184 13.20 10.77 12.97
C GLY A 184 12.91 11.26 11.56
N SER A 185 13.21 10.42 10.56
CA SER A 185 12.74 10.60 9.18
C SER A 185 11.66 9.58 8.86
N VAL A 186 10.55 10.04 8.28
CA VAL A 186 9.38 9.21 7.91
C VAL A 186 8.84 9.61 6.54
N GLY A 187 8.03 8.73 5.93
CA GLY A 187 7.53 8.93 4.57
C GLY A 187 6.17 9.62 4.45
N SER A 188 5.59 10.09 5.56
CA SER A 188 4.28 10.77 5.58
C SER A 188 4.14 11.63 6.84
N ASP A 189 3.18 12.57 6.86
CA ASP A 189 3.00 13.49 7.99
C ASP A 189 2.35 12.80 9.19
N GLU A 190 1.56 11.76 8.94
CA GLU A 190 0.87 10.97 9.97
C GLU A 190 1.88 10.14 10.76
N LYS A 191 2.85 9.56 10.05
CA LYS A 191 3.99 8.90 10.69
C LYS A 191 4.85 9.88 11.47
N LEU A 192 4.92 11.14 11.03
CA LEU A 192 5.68 12.18 11.71
C LEU A 192 4.98 12.54 13.03
N GLU A 193 3.66 12.70 12.98
CA GLU A 193 2.83 12.86 14.15
C GLU A 193 2.97 11.67 15.10
N TYR A 194 2.87 10.44 14.60
CA TYR A 194 3.04 9.22 15.41
C TYR A 194 4.39 9.18 16.14
N ILE A 195 5.52 9.38 15.44
CA ILE A 195 6.82 9.31 16.13
C ILE A 195 7.00 10.43 17.16
N THR A 196 6.44 11.63 16.92
CA THR A 196 6.64 12.79 17.80
C THR A 196 5.66 12.80 18.98
N LYS A 197 4.37 12.56 18.73
CA LYS A 197 3.32 12.60 19.76
C LYS A 197 3.21 11.28 20.52
N ASP A 198 3.30 10.14 19.83
CA ASP A 198 3.08 8.84 20.48
C ASP A 198 4.34 8.21 21.03
N LEU A 199 5.45 8.27 20.28
CA LEU A 199 6.71 7.62 20.66
C LEU A 199 7.68 8.55 21.38
N GLY A 200 7.36 9.84 21.45
CA GLY A 200 8.16 10.83 22.19
C GLY A 200 9.47 11.24 21.51
N PHE A 201 9.59 11.11 20.19
CA PHE A 201 10.71 11.72 19.45
C PHE A 201 10.68 13.24 19.63
N ASP A 202 11.84 13.86 19.79
CA ASP A 202 11.92 15.32 20.02
C ASP A 202 11.60 16.11 18.74
N ALA A 203 11.89 15.53 17.58
CA ALA A 203 11.53 16.09 16.28
C ALA A 203 11.53 15.04 15.17
N GLY A 204 11.04 15.42 14.00
CA GLY A 204 11.23 14.65 12.78
C GLY A 204 10.86 15.45 11.54
N PHE A 205 10.92 14.77 10.39
CA PHE A 205 10.51 15.33 9.11
C PHE A 205 9.96 14.27 8.17
N ASN A 206 9.10 14.71 7.25
CA ASN A 206 8.62 13.90 6.14
C ASN A 206 9.60 14.03 4.96
N TYR A 207 10.36 12.97 4.66
CA TYR A 207 11.39 13.02 3.61
C TYR A 207 10.82 13.17 2.20
N LYS A 208 9.51 12.94 2.00
CA LYS A 208 8.82 13.20 0.72
C LYS A 208 8.54 14.70 0.51
N LYS A 209 8.63 15.53 1.55
CA LYS A 209 8.35 16.97 1.51
C LYS A 209 9.57 17.85 1.79
N GLU A 210 10.56 17.33 2.51
CA GLU A 210 11.77 18.05 2.89
C GLU A 210 12.99 17.15 2.69
N LYS A 211 14.07 17.69 2.09
CA LYS A 211 15.29 16.93 1.88
C LYS A 211 15.97 16.64 3.23
N PRO A 212 16.56 15.44 3.43
CA PRO A 212 17.25 15.11 4.67
C PRO A 212 18.34 16.11 5.09
N ALA A 213 19.07 16.69 4.14
CA ALA A 213 20.10 17.68 4.42
C ALA A 213 19.54 18.96 5.04
N ASP A 214 18.44 19.48 4.48
CA ASP A 214 17.77 20.70 4.96
C ASP A 214 17.16 20.45 6.35
N ALA A 215 16.51 19.30 6.52
CA ALA A 215 15.92 18.90 7.79
C ALA A 215 16.95 18.76 8.90
N LEU A 216 18.10 18.13 8.65
CA LEU A 216 19.15 17.97 9.66
C LEU A 216 19.81 19.29 10.03
N ASN A 217 20.03 20.20 9.08
CA ASN A 217 20.51 21.55 9.39
C ASN A 217 19.54 22.31 10.31
N ARG A 218 18.24 22.12 10.11
CA ARG A 218 17.18 22.76 10.90
C ARG A 218 17.01 22.13 12.29
N LEU A 219 17.03 20.80 12.37
CA LEU A 219 16.68 20.03 13.58
C LEU A 219 17.88 19.72 14.47
N ALA A 220 19.07 19.61 13.88
CA ALA A 220 20.34 19.31 14.55
C ALA A 220 21.45 20.26 14.07
N PRO A 221 21.35 21.59 14.29
CA PRO A 221 22.35 22.55 13.84
C PRO A 221 23.74 22.32 14.45
N GLU A 222 23.82 21.68 15.62
CA GLU A 222 25.08 21.30 16.29
C GLU A 222 25.61 19.92 15.84
N GLY A 223 24.91 19.26 14.92
CA GLY A 223 25.20 17.93 14.43
C GLY A 223 24.62 16.79 15.28
N ILE A 224 24.87 15.55 14.82
CA ILE A 224 24.37 14.31 15.43
C ILE A 224 25.52 13.42 15.89
N ASP A 225 25.33 12.75 17.04
CA ASP A 225 26.31 11.84 17.64
C ASP A 225 26.13 10.40 17.14
N ILE A 226 24.87 10.00 16.92
CA ILE A 226 24.51 8.67 16.41
C ILE A 226 23.60 8.83 15.19
N TYR A 227 23.86 8.05 14.15
CA TYR A 227 22.91 7.81 13.07
C TYR A 227 22.54 6.34 13.03
N TYR A 228 21.25 6.04 13.17
CA TYR A 228 20.72 4.70 12.99
C TYR A 228 20.17 4.56 11.56
N GLU A 229 20.91 3.85 10.72
CA GLU A 229 20.72 3.76 9.28
C GLU A 229 19.88 2.53 8.88
N ASN A 230 18.71 2.79 8.28
CA ASN A 230 17.80 1.78 7.72
C ASN A 230 17.55 1.94 6.20
N VAL A 231 17.92 3.07 5.60
CA VAL A 231 17.50 3.55 4.27
C VAL A 231 18.63 3.61 3.26
N GLY A 232 19.75 4.27 3.58
CA GLY A 232 20.83 4.55 2.62
C GLY A 232 20.57 5.81 1.78
N GLY A 233 21.24 5.93 0.63
CA GLY A 233 21.04 7.01 -0.34
C GLY A 233 21.25 8.42 0.22
N GLU A 234 20.36 9.35 -0.14
CA GLU A 234 20.44 10.76 0.30
C GLU A 234 20.39 10.92 1.82
N HIS A 235 19.71 10.03 2.54
CA HIS A 235 19.68 10.03 4.00
C HIS A 235 21.06 9.78 4.59
N LEU A 236 21.79 8.80 4.05
CA LEU A 236 23.14 8.47 4.49
C LEU A 236 24.12 9.62 4.25
N GLU A 237 24.06 10.21 3.05
CA GLU A 237 24.91 11.34 2.68
C GLU A 237 24.64 12.54 3.61
N ALA A 238 23.37 12.90 3.83
CA ALA A 238 22.97 13.97 4.73
C ALA A 238 23.38 13.71 6.19
N ALA A 239 23.23 12.48 6.67
CA ALA A 239 23.62 12.11 8.03
C ALA A 239 25.14 12.24 8.23
N ILE A 240 25.97 11.71 7.31
CA ILE A 240 27.44 11.82 7.38
C ILE A 240 27.90 13.28 7.40
N ASN A 241 27.26 14.15 6.59
CA ASN A 241 27.52 15.59 6.60
C ASN A 241 27.21 16.22 7.97
N SER A 242 26.16 15.74 8.64
CA SER A 242 25.68 16.26 9.92
C SER A 242 26.33 15.59 11.14
N MET A 243 27.12 14.53 10.99
CA MET A 243 27.77 13.85 12.13
C MET A 243 28.74 14.80 12.86
N LYS A 244 28.78 14.69 14.19
CA LYS A 244 29.85 15.23 15.03
C LYS A 244 31.11 14.37 14.94
N ASP A 245 32.20 14.94 15.43
CA ASP A 245 33.45 14.21 15.64
C ASP A 245 33.23 12.99 16.55
N TYR A 246 33.84 11.86 16.20
CA TYR A 246 33.71 10.56 16.85
C TYR A 246 32.29 9.96 16.85
N GLY A 247 31.42 10.46 15.98
CA GLY A 247 30.06 9.95 15.82
C GLY A 247 30.00 8.50 15.33
N ARG A 248 28.88 7.83 15.60
CA ARG A 248 28.64 6.41 15.28
C ARG A 248 27.48 6.24 14.31
N ILE A 249 27.69 5.46 13.27
CA ILE A 249 26.69 5.08 12.28
C ILE A 249 26.43 3.59 12.41
N VAL A 250 25.23 3.24 12.89
CA VAL A 250 24.75 1.87 13.03
C VAL A 250 24.05 1.50 11.72
N VAL A 251 24.71 0.70 10.88
CA VAL A 251 24.16 0.31 9.57
C VAL A 251 23.30 -0.94 9.73
N CYS A 252 21.99 -0.73 9.94
CA CYS A 252 21.00 -1.79 10.12
C CYS A 252 20.41 -2.25 8.78
N GLY A 253 20.12 -1.31 7.87
CA GLY A 253 19.51 -1.59 6.58
C GLY A 253 19.80 -0.49 5.56
N LEU A 254 19.57 -0.81 4.29
CA LEU A 254 19.78 0.10 3.15
C LEU A 254 18.61 -0.04 2.16
N ILE A 255 17.38 0.07 2.68
CA ILE A 255 16.15 -0.31 1.94
C ILE A 255 15.98 0.42 0.60
N ALA A 256 16.49 1.64 0.47
CA ALA A 256 16.38 2.43 -0.76
C ALA A 256 17.12 1.78 -1.95
N GLY A 257 18.14 0.96 -1.69
CA GLY A 257 18.93 0.30 -2.73
C GLY A 257 18.50 -1.13 -3.06
N TYR A 258 17.55 -1.73 -2.33
CA TYR A 258 17.25 -3.17 -2.44
C TYR A 258 16.69 -3.60 -3.80
N ASN A 259 16.03 -2.67 -4.50
CA ASN A 259 15.39 -2.91 -5.79
C ASN A 259 16.07 -2.16 -6.94
N THR A 260 17.19 -1.48 -6.67
CA THR A 260 17.89 -0.65 -7.66
C THR A 260 19.20 -1.31 -8.07
N PRO A 261 19.46 -1.48 -9.38
CA PRO A 261 20.73 -1.99 -9.88
C PRO A 261 21.93 -1.19 -9.35
N PRO A 262 23.09 -1.82 -9.05
CA PRO A 262 24.25 -1.14 -8.46
C PRO A 262 24.71 0.14 -9.17
N GLU A 263 24.61 0.16 -10.50
CA GLU A 263 24.96 1.29 -11.37
C GLU A 263 24.03 2.51 -11.24
N GLU A 264 22.80 2.30 -10.79
CA GLU A 264 21.78 3.32 -10.57
C GLU A 264 21.67 3.75 -9.10
N GLN A 265 22.31 3.00 -8.18
CA GLN A 265 22.27 3.32 -6.76
C GLN A 265 22.92 4.68 -6.48
N PHE A 266 22.33 5.42 -5.55
CA PHE A 266 22.84 6.72 -5.13
C PHE A 266 24.28 6.59 -4.60
N PRO A 267 25.28 7.26 -5.19
CA PRO A 267 26.67 7.07 -4.82
C PRO A 267 27.00 7.83 -3.54
N LEU A 268 27.75 7.20 -2.64
CA LEU A 268 28.21 7.81 -1.40
C LEU A 268 29.45 8.69 -1.65
N ARG A 269 29.25 10.00 -1.82
CA ARG A 269 30.34 10.92 -2.23
C ARG A 269 31.19 11.43 -1.08
N ASN A 270 30.64 11.46 0.13
CA ASN A 270 31.23 12.14 1.29
C ASN A 270 31.90 11.19 2.29
N TYR A 271 32.34 10.01 1.85
CA TYR A 271 33.02 9.02 2.71
C TYR A 271 34.31 9.56 3.35
N SER A 272 34.92 10.61 2.79
CA SER A 272 36.09 11.28 3.40
C SER A 272 35.82 11.78 4.82
N TYR A 273 34.57 12.09 5.16
CA TYR A 273 34.20 12.51 6.52
C TYR A 273 34.33 11.39 7.54
N ILE A 274 34.33 10.12 7.14
CA ILE A 274 34.64 9.00 8.04
C ILE A 274 36.03 9.19 8.64
N LEU A 275 37.01 9.57 7.82
CA LEU A 275 38.37 9.86 8.28
C LEU A 275 38.42 11.17 9.09
N THR A 276 37.96 12.28 8.51
CA THR A 276 38.22 13.60 9.11
C THR A 276 37.44 13.82 10.41
N LYS A 277 36.25 13.21 10.55
CA LYS A 277 35.45 13.23 11.78
C LYS A 277 35.68 12.00 12.66
N ARG A 278 36.58 11.07 12.28
CA ARG A 278 36.89 9.83 13.02
C ARG A 278 35.63 9.01 13.34
N LEU A 279 34.75 8.89 12.36
CA LEU A 279 33.46 8.21 12.54
C LEU A 279 33.67 6.69 12.64
N THR A 280 32.82 6.05 13.42
CA THR A 280 32.63 4.60 13.32
C THR A 280 31.41 4.33 12.45
N MET A 281 31.55 3.63 11.33
CA MET A 281 30.43 3.15 10.52
C MET A 281 30.49 1.64 10.44
N ARG A 282 29.49 0.96 11.03
CA ARG A 282 29.51 -0.50 11.19
C ARG A 282 28.16 -1.12 10.87
N GLY A 283 28.18 -2.06 9.93
CA GLY A 283 27.08 -3.00 9.70
C GLY A 283 27.11 -4.18 10.67
N PHE A 284 25.96 -4.84 10.82
CA PHE A 284 25.83 -6.02 11.68
C PHE A 284 24.73 -6.94 11.17
N VAL A 285 24.78 -8.20 11.60
CA VAL A 285 23.65 -9.14 11.49
C VAL A 285 23.28 -9.57 12.90
N VAL A 286 21.99 -9.50 13.26
CA VAL A 286 21.52 -9.79 14.64
C VAL A 286 21.86 -11.22 15.10
N GLY A 287 22.02 -12.15 14.16
CA GLY A 287 22.41 -13.54 14.43
C GLY A 287 23.90 -13.74 14.70
N ASP A 288 24.75 -12.73 14.49
CA ASP A 288 26.18 -12.84 14.73
C ASP A 288 26.49 -12.95 16.23
N LYS A 289 27.57 -13.67 16.56
CA LYS A 289 28.07 -13.79 17.93
C LYS A 289 28.47 -12.43 18.49
N GLY A 290 27.99 -12.12 19.68
CA GLY A 290 28.20 -10.83 20.35
C GLY A 290 27.16 -9.76 20.00
N MET A 291 26.16 -10.09 19.17
CA MET A 291 25.03 -9.22 18.85
C MET A 291 23.78 -9.69 19.60
N GLY A 292 22.83 -10.35 18.92
CA GLY A 292 21.57 -10.75 19.52
C GLY A 292 21.73 -11.75 20.66
N ASP A 293 22.68 -12.68 20.58
CA ASP A 293 22.97 -13.66 21.64
C ASP A 293 23.39 -13.01 22.96
N LYS A 294 24.19 -11.93 22.89
CA LYS A 294 24.66 -11.17 24.06
C LYS A 294 23.54 -10.40 24.77
N TYR A 295 22.58 -9.86 24.01
CA TYR A 295 21.57 -8.93 24.54
C TYR A 295 20.16 -9.53 24.67
N ARG A 296 19.92 -10.76 24.19
CA ARG A 296 18.58 -11.38 24.16
C ARG A 296 17.88 -11.39 25.51
N GLN A 297 18.57 -11.80 26.56
CA GLN A 297 17.95 -11.91 27.88
C GLN A 297 17.51 -10.54 28.40
N GLU A 298 18.42 -9.58 28.41
CA GLU A 298 18.15 -8.21 28.87
C GLU A 298 17.05 -7.53 28.03
N HIS A 299 17.06 -7.73 26.71
CA HIS A 299 16.02 -7.27 25.80
C HIS A 299 14.64 -7.82 26.18
N GLN A 300 14.52 -9.12 26.40
CA GLN A 300 13.25 -9.74 26.78
C GLN A 300 12.77 -9.23 28.14
N GLU A 301 13.65 -9.14 29.13
CA GLU A 301 13.31 -8.67 30.48
C GLU A 301 12.82 -7.21 30.45
N ARG A 302 13.65 -6.28 29.98
CA ARG A 302 13.34 -4.84 30.04
C ARG A 302 12.19 -4.45 29.11
N VAL A 303 12.21 -4.88 27.85
CA VAL A 303 11.22 -4.42 26.87
C VAL A 303 9.84 -5.02 27.15
N SER A 304 9.76 -6.25 27.67
CA SER A 304 8.46 -6.83 28.02
C SER A 304 7.82 -6.13 29.22
N GLU A 305 8.61 -5.71 30.21
CA GLU A 305 8.15 -4.88 31.33
C GLU A 305 7.60 -3.54 30.84
N TRP A 306 8.35 -2.84 29.98
CA TRP A 306 7.93 -1.53 29.48
C TRP A 306 6.72 -1.58 28.53
N ILE A 307 6.57 -2.66 27.77
CA ILE A 307 5.35 -2.88 26.99
C ILE A 307 4.16 -3.14 27.93
N LYS A 308 4.36 -3.93 28.99
CA LYS A 308 3.30 -4.29 29.93
C LYS A 308 2.83 -3.09 30.77
N ASP A 309 3.73 -2.19 31.15
CA ASP A 309 3.39 -0.98 31.91
C ASP A 309 2.94 0.21 31.02
N GLY A 310 3.08 0.08 29.70
CA GLY A 310 2.64 1.07 28.71
C GLY A 310 3.63 2.21 28.46
N THR A 311 4.83 2.17 29.06
CA THR A 311 5.89 3.15 28.80
C THR A 311 6.57 2.95 27.44
N PHE A 312 6.39 1.78 26.83
CA PHE A 312 6.91 1.45 25.51
C PHE A 312 5.80 1.00 24.57
N LYS A 313 5.61 1.73 23.48
CA LYS A 313 4.59 1.43 22.46
C LYS A 313 5.20 0.59 21.34
N ALA A 314 4.49 -0.47 20.96
CA ALA A 314 4.88 -1.34 19.86
C ALA A 314 3.73 -1.44 18.86
N SER A 315 3.68 -0.53 17.89
CA SER A 315 2.62 -0.57 16.88
C SER A 315 2.97 -1.58 15.79
N THR A 316 1.96 -2.35 15.40
CA THR A 316 1.99 -3.28 14.29
C THR A 316 1.04 -2.81 13.20
N TRP A 317 1.44 -3.02 11.96
CA TRP A 317 0.54 -2.96 10.81
C TRP A 317 0.30 -4.40 10.36
N GLU A 318 -0.93 -4.70 9.95
CA GLU A 318 -1.31 -6.04 9.51
C GLU A 318 -2.20 -5.99 8.28
N CYS A 319 -2.12 -7.08 7.51
CA CYS A 319 -3.09 -7.43 6.49
C CYS A 319 -3.69 -8.79 6.84
N GLU A 320 -4.97 -8.98 6.55
CA GLU A 320 -5.66 -10.24 6.81
C GLU A 320 -5.63 -11.13 5.58
N GLY A 321 -5.39 -12.43 5.78
CA GLY A 321 -5.38 -13.42 4.70
C GLY A 321 -4.05 -13.53 3.97
N ILE A 322 -3.68 -14.77 3.66
CA ILE A 322 -2.41 -15.09 3.00
C ILE A 322 -2.33 -14.55 1.56
N ASP A 323 -3.47 -14.33 0.91
CA ASP A 323 -3.55 -13.74 -0.43
C ASP A 323 -3.02 -12.30 -0.45
N ASN A 324 -3.22 -11.55 0.65
CA ASN A 324 -2.75 -10.17 0.80
C ASN A 324 -1.29 -10.08 1.30
N GLY A 325 -0.74 -11.20 1.81
CA GLY A 325 0.66 -11.27 2.25
C GLY A 325 1.67 -11.26 1.10
N ILE A 326 1.20 -11.31 -0.16
CA ILE A 326 2.03 -11.29 -1.37
C ILE A 326 2.35 -9.87 -1.84
N ASP A 327 1.54 -8.87 -1.46
CA ASP A 327 1.70 -7.50 -1.94
C ASP A 327 3.08 -6.95 -1.57
N GLY A 328 4.00 -6.96 -2.53
CA GLY A 328 5.31 -6.30 -2.45
C GLY A 328 5.22 -4.79 -2.18
N ASN A 329 4.00 -4.24 -2.17
CA ASN A 329 3.64 -2.91 -1.72
C ASN A 329 3.49 -2.78 -0.19
N SER A 330 3.58 -3.85 0.60
CA SER A 330 3.42 -3.79 2.08
C SER A 330 4.56 -3.07 2.82
N ILE A 331 5.47 -2.40 2.08
CA ILE A 331 6.47 -1.45 2.62
C ILE A 331 6.21 -0.01 2.13
N ASP A 332 5.34 0.22 1.14
CA ASP A 332 4.84 1.58 0.84
C ASP A 332 3.51 1.80 1.56
N LEU A 333 3.65 2.40 2.73
CA LEU A 333 2.59 2.87 3.63
C LEU A 333 1.79 4.06 3.03
N SER A 334 1.37 3.99 1.77
CA SER A 334 0.31 4.86 1.25
C SER A 334 -1.01 4.11 1.39
N HIS A 335 -1.85 4.55 2.33
CA HIS A 335 -3.27 4.23 2.28
C HIS A 335 -3.80 4.54 0.87
N ALA A 336 -4.65 3.67 0.32
CA ALA A 336 -5.28 3.91 -0.97
C ALA A 336 -5.95 5.28 -0.96
N LYS A 337 -5.58 6.17 -1.90
CA LYS A 337 -6.17 7.52 -1.96
C LYS A 337 -7.52 7.51 -2.64
N VAL A 338 -7.82 6.45 -3.40
CA VAL A 338 -9.01 6.31 -4.23
C VAL A 338 -9.79 5.07 -3.83
N GLY A 339 -11.11 5.20 -3.67
CA GLY A 339 -12.02 4.05 -3.61
C GLY A 339 -12.89 3.98 -4.83
N LYS A 340 -13.06 2.79 -5.40
CA LYS A 340 -13.92 2.57 -6.57
C LYS A 340 -15.34 2.26 -6.13
N VAL A 341 -16.33 2.86 -6.78
CA VAL A 341 -17.75 2.73 -6.43
C VAL A 341 -18.56 2.35 -7.67
N MET A 342 -19.40 1.32 -7.54
CA MET A 342 -20.24 0.78 -8.61
C MET A 342 -21.63 0.39 -8.08
N MET A 343 -22.59 0.14 -8.96
CA MET A 343 -23.88 -0.47 -8.59
C MET A 343 -24.33 -1.52 -9.61
N VAL A 344 -24.77 -2.69 -9.12
CA VAL A 344 -25.35 -3.77 -9.93
C VAL A 344 -26.38 -4.53 -9.10
N TYR A 345 -27.66 -4.47 -9.49
CA TYR A 345 -28.77 -5.12 -8.78
C TYR A 345 -29.98 -5.45 -9.68
N GLY A 346 -30.84 -6.39 -9.22
CA GLY A 346 -31.99 -6.91 -9.97
C GLY A 346 -31.59 -7.98 -10.99
N ASN A 347 -32.43 -8.29 -11.99
CA ASN A 347 -32.04 -9.15 -13.13
C ASN A 347 -30.83 -8.59 -13.95
N ARG A 348 -30.25 -7.46 -13.52
CA ARG A 348 -28.96 -6.93 -13.97
C ARG A 348 -27.77 -7.67 -13.37
N SER A 349 -27.95 -8.62 -12.45
CA SER A 349 -26.95 -9.64 -12.15
C SER A 349 -26.89 -10.70 -13.27
N ASN A 350 -26.87 -10.24 -14.52
CA ASN A 350 -26.59 -11.08 -15.67
C ASN A 350 -25.08 -11.40 -15.65
N GLU A 351 -24.71 -12.58 -16.12
CA GLU A 351 -23.33 -13.08 -16.09
C GLU A 351 -22.32 -12.06 -16.66
N ILE A 352 -22.74 -11.31 -17.68
CA ILE A 352 -21.92 -10.28 -18.34
C ILE A 352 -21.53 -9.11 -17.41
N TYR A 353 -22.43 -8.64 -16.54
CA TYR A 353 -22.13 -7.54 -15.62
C TYR A 353 -21.21 -8.00 -14.49
N GLU A 354 -21.36 -9.24 -14.03
CA GLU A 354 -20.42 -9.80 -13.06
C GLU A 354 -19.03 -10.01 -13.68
N ARG A 355 -18.94 -10.35 -14.97
CA ARG A 355 -17.66 -10.37 -15.70
C ARG A 355 -17.03 -8.99 -15.79
N ALA A 356 -17.81 -7.98 -16.15
CA ALA A 356 -17.35 -6.59 -16.14
C ALA A 356 -16.82 -6.18 -14.74
N ILE A 357 -17.59 -6.44 -13.67
CA ILE A 357 -17.14 -6.18 -12.30
C ILE A 357 -15.83 -6.90 -11.98
N ARG A 358 -15.64 -8.16 -12.40
CA ARG A 358 -14.38 -8.90 -12.17
C ARG A 358 -13.16 -8.20 -12.77
N THR A 359 -13.30 -7.52 -13.91
CA THR A 359 -12.18 -6.71 -14.46
C THR A 359 -11.83 -5.52 -13.55
N HIS A 360 -12.82 -4.93 -12.88
CA HIS A 360 -12.60 -3.87 -11.90
C HIS A 360 -12.08 -4.39 -10.56
N GLU A 361 -12.55 -5.55 -10.09
CA GLU A 361 -12.04 -6.24 -8.91
C GLU A 361 -10.55 -6.58 -9.07
N GLU A 362 -10.14 -7.06 -10.24
CA GLU A 362 -8.74 -7.37 -10.52
C GLU A 362 -7.85 -6.14 -10.42
N HIS A 363 -8.25 -5.03 -11.04
CA HIS A 363 -7.53 -3.76 -10.92
C HIS A 363 -7.47 -3.25 -9.47
N CYS A 364 -8.59 -3.30 -8.74
CA CYS A 364 -8.65 -2.94 -7.33
C CYS A 364 -7.72 -3.81 -6.48
N ARG A 365 -7.67 -5.12 -6.75
CA ARG A 365 -6.77 -6.06 -6.09
C ARG A 365 -5.31 -5.80 -6.40
N ARG A 366 -4.96 -5.52 -7.67
CA ARG A 366 -3.56 -5.22 -8.08
C ARG A 366 -3.01 -3.95 -7.44
N LEU A 367 -3.85 -2.92 -7.28
CA LEU A 367 -3.42 -1.58 -6.87
C LEU A 367 -3.89 -1.20 -5.46
N GLY A 368 -4.54 -2.11 -4.73
CA GLY A 368 -4.93 -1.93 -3.34
C GLY A 368 -6.13 -1.00 -3.11
N TYR A 369 -7.00 -0.79 -4.11
CA TYR A 369 -8.18 0.08 -3.95
C TYR A 369 -9.36 -0.67 -3.32
N PRO A 370 -10.07 -0.09 -2.34
CA PRO A 370 -11.36 -0.63 -1.92
C PRO A 370 -12.39 -0.50 -3.05
N LEU A 371 -13.23 -1.53 -3.20
CA LEU A 371 -14.34 -1.56 -4.16
C LEU A 371 -15.68 -1.64 -3.42
N PHE A 372 -16.54 -0.67 -3.65
CA PHE A 372 -17.88 -0.61 -3.09
C PHE A 372 -18.91 -0.89 -4.18
N VAL A 373 -19.65 -1.99 -4.08
CA VAL A 373 -20.69 -2.35 -5.06
C VAL A 373 -22.06 -2.36 -4.41
N LEU A 374 -22.95 -1.46 -4.85
CA LEU A 374 -24.35 -1.50 -4.41
C LEU A 374 -25.06 -2.67 -5.07
N ARG A 375 -25.40 -3.69 -4.27
CA ARG A 375 -26.08 -4.92 -4.73
C ARG A 375 -27.60 -4.91 -4.53
N ASN A 376 -28.14 -3.91 -3.85
CA ASN A 376 -29.58 -3.79 -3.58
C ASN A 376 -30.04 -2.34 -3.82
N PRO A 377 -31.20 -2.11 -4.48
CA PRO A 377 -31.71 -0.77 -4.69
C PRO A 377 -32.15 -0.13 -3.36
N VAL A 378 -31.81 1.14 -3.19
CA VAL A 378 -32.21 2.00 -2.07
C VAL A 378 -33.21 3.06 -2.54
N LEU A 379 -32.94 3.66 -3.70
CA LEU A 379 -33.82 4.61 -4.40
C LEU A 379 -34.36 3.99 -5.70
N GLN A 380 -35.16 4.76 -6.45
CA GLN A 380 -35.66 4.31 -7.73
C GLN A 380 -34.62 4.55 -8.84
N GLY A 381 -34.34 3.53 -9.66
CA GLY A 381 -33.57 3.68 -10.90
C GLY A 381 -32.15 4.22 -10.69
N TYR A 382 -31.74 5.18 -11.52
CA TYR A 382 -30.37 5.70 -11.55
C TYR A 382 -29.98 6.56 -10.35
N TRP A 383 -30.95 7.05 -9.56
CA TRP A 383 -30.70 7.80 -8.33
C TRP A 383 -29.91 7.00 -7.27
N ASN A 384 -29.88 5.67 -7.40
CA ASN A 384 -29.01 4.81 -6.59
C ASN A 384 -27.52 5.15 -6.72
N LYS A 385 -27.07 5.70 -7.85
CA LYS A 385 -25.70 6.19 -8.07
C LYS A 385 -25.31 7.19 -6.99
N TYR A 386 -26.15 8.21 -6.80
CA TYR A 386 -25.91 9.24 -5.78
C TYR A 386 -26.14 8.72 -4.36
N ALA A 387 -27.06 7.77 -4.16
CA ALA A 387 -27.28 7.17 -2.85
C ALA A 387 -26.04 6.43 -2.31
N ILE A 388 -25.42 5.54 -3.11
CA ILE A 388 -24.20 4.85 -2.67
C ILE A 388 -23.02 5.81 -2.54
N LEU A 389 -22.85 6.75 -3.48
CA LEU A 389 -21.78 7.75 -3.39
C LEU A 389 -21.90 8.59 -2.12
N LEU A 390 -23.10 9.08 -1.77
CA LEU A 390 -23.33 9.78 -0.50
C LEU A 390 -23.07 8.89 0.71
N SER A 391 -23.49 7.63 0.68
CA SER A 391 -23.22 6.69 1.78
C SER A 391 -21.72 6.53 2.02
N VAL A 392 -20.94 6.30 0.96
CA VAL A 392 -19.48 6.14 1.08
C VAL A 392 -18.83 7.47 1.48
N LEU A 393 -19.21 8.59 0.85
CA LEU A 393 -18.68 9.92 1.20
C LEU A 393 -18.87 10.24 2.68
N LEU A 394 -20.06 10.02 3.24
CA LEU A 394 -20.33 10.29 4.65
C LEU A 394 -19.50 9.38 5.56
N GLN A 395 -19.40 8.09 5.25
CA GLN A 395 -18.53 7.16 5.99
C GLN A 395 -17.06 7.57 5.95
N GLU A 396 -16.54 7.99 4.79
CA GLU A 396 -15.16 8.49 4.67
C GLU A 396 -14.96 9.84 5.36
N LEU A 397 -15.97 10.72 5.38
CA LEU A 397 -15.89 12.01 6.08
C LEU A 397 -15.94 11.86 7.61
N GLU A 398 -16.50 10.77 8.14
CA GLU A 398 -16.48 10.43 9.56
C GLU A 398 -15.12 9.90 10.03
N LYS A 399 -14.32 9.35 9.10
CA LYS A 399 -12.98 8.86 9.42
C LYS A 399 -11.99 10.02 9.64
N PRO A 400 -10.96 9.80 10.46
CA PRO A 400 -9.79 10.68 10.47
C PRO A 400 -9.24 10.87 9.05
N VAL A 401 -8.73 12.07 8.74
CA VAL A 401 -8.16 12.41 7.41
C VAL A 401 -7.12 11.38 6.94
N GLU A 402 -6.42 10.78 7.89
CA GLU A 402 -5.33 9.82 7.68
C GLU A 402 -5.79 8.42 7.24
N GLN A 403 -7.07 8.11 7.47
CA GLN A 403 -7.69 6.80 7.25
C GLN A 403 -8.77 6.84 6.19
N ARG A 404 -9.09 8.04 5.69
CA ARG A 404 -10.12 8.25 4.70
C ARG A 404 -9.55 8.28 3.30
N LEU A 405 -10.36 7.81 2.37
CA LEU A 405 -10.11 8.02 0.95
C LEU A 405 -10.07 9.53 0.64
N GLU A 406 -9.23 9.94 -0.31
CA GLU A 406 -9.21 11.32 -0.81
C GLU A 406 -10.25 11.50 -1.93
N TRP A 407 -10.47 10.46 -2.74
CA TRP A 407 -11.35 10.47 -3.90
C TRP A 407 -12.18 9.20 -3.99
N LEU A 408 -13.40 9.33 -4.50
CA LEU A 408 -14.21 8.23 -4.97
C LEU A 408 -14.22 8.23 -6.49
N TYR A 409 -14.05 7.06 -7.07
CA TYR A 409 -14.04 6.83 -8.50
C TYR A 409 -15.28 6.01 -8.87
N TRP A 410 -16.28 6.68 -9.44
CA TRP A 410 -17.52 6.05 -9.88
C TRP A 410 -17.31 5.32 -11.21
N CYS A 411 -17.85 4.11 -11.34
CA CYS A 411 -17.98 3.42 -12.63
C CYS A 411 -19.39 2.84 -12.79
N ASP A 412 -20.03 3.15 -13.92
CA ASP A 412 -21.22 2.43 -14.36
C ASP A 412 -20.87 0.96 -14.66
N SER A 413 -21.87 0.09 -14.59
CA SER A 413 -21.66 -1.36 -14.69
C SER A 413 -21.39 -1.85 -16.12
N ASP A 414 -21.67 -1.01 -17.12
CA ASP A 414 -21.40 -1.23 -18.54
C ASP A 414 -20.03 -0.68 -18.94
N THR A 415 -19.03 -0.85 -18.08
CA THR A 415 -17.62 -0.56 -18.36
C THR A 415 -16.79 -1.83 -18.27
N VAL A 416 -15.81 -1.98 -19.15
CA VAL A 416 -14.81 -3.05 -19.07
C VAL A 416 -13.44 -2.42 -18.84
N LEU A 417 -12.77 -2.85 -17.78
CA LEU A 417 -11.44 -2.37 -17.46
C LEU A 417 -10.42 -3.11 -18.32
N MET A 418 -9.68 -2.36 -19.14
CA MET A 418 -8.80 -2.90 -20.17
C MET A 418 -7.35 -2.98 -19.70
N ASN A 419 -6.88 -1.99 -18.94
CA ASN A 419 -5.52 -1.96 -18.40
C ASN A 419 -5.53 -1.95 -16.85
N PRO A 420 -5.38 -3.12 -16.20
CA PRO A 420 -5.41 -3.24 -14.74
C PRO A 420 -4.14 -2.73 -14.04
N ASN A 421 -3.13 -2.27 -14.78
CA ASN A 421 -1.88 -1.76 -14.23
C ASN A 421 -1.87 -0.23 -14.06
N MET A 422 -2.96 0.47 -14.40
CA MET A 422 -3.04 1.94 -14.39
C MET A 422 -3.49 2.49 -13.03
N PRO A 423 -2.64 3.23 -12.28
CA PRO A 423 -3.06 3.89 -11.04
C PRO A 423 -4.10 4.98 -11.32
N LEU A 424 -5.19 5.01 -10.54
CA LEU A 424 -6.23 6.04 -10.67
C LEU A 424 -5.73 7.44 -10.28
N GLU A 425 -4.71 7.51 -9.41
CA GLU A 425 -4.04 8.75 -9.03
C GLU A 425 -3.43 9.49 -10.23
N THR A 426 -3.11 8.77 -11.31
CA THR A 426 -2.59 9.32 -12.57
C THR A 426 -3.48 10.44 -13.11
N PHE A 427 -4.79 10.30 -12.97
CA PHE A 427 -5.78 11.23 -13.53
C PHE A 427 -6.21 12.32 -12.56
N LEU A 428 -5.72 12.31 -11.31
CA LEU A 428 -6.16 13.24 -10.28
C LEU A 428 -5.42 14.58 -10.35
N PRO A 429 -6.04 15.68 -9.88
CA PRO A 429 -5.37 16.97 -9.83
C PRO A 429 -4.17 16.94 -8.87
N PRO A 430 -3.11 17.72 -9.14
CA PRO A 430 -2.00 17.90 -8.22
C PRO A 430 -2.46 18.39 -6.83
N PRO A 431 -1.77 18.03 -5.74
CA PRO A 431 -2.22 18.31 -4.37
C PRO A 431 -2.49 19.79 -4.05
N ASP A 432 -1.84 20.71 -4.75
CA ASP A 432 -1.98 22.15 -4.58
C ASP A 432 -3.20 22.75 -5.31
N MET A 433 -3.85 22.00 -6.20
CA MET A 433 -5.14 22.36 -6.82
C MET A 433 -6.31 21.88 -5.95
N SER A 434 -6.35 22.35 -4.71
CA SER A 434 -7.29 21.87 -3.69
C SER A 434 -8.76 22.25 -3.93
N ASN A 435 -9.02 23.20 -4.82
CA ASN A 435 -10.33 23.70 -5.23
C ASN A 435 -11.06 22.80 -6.24
N ILE A 436 -10.38 21.81 -6.82
CA ILE A 436 -10.99 20.85 -7.74
C ILE A 436 -11.59 19.70 -6.91
N HIS A 437 -12.86 19.40 -7.18
CA HIS A 437 -13.64 18.42 -6.44
C HIS A 437 -14.34 17.38 -7.34
N LEU A 438 -14.45 17.63 -8.65
CA LEU A 438 -15.13 16.75 -9.58
C LEU A 438 -14.42 16.73 -10.94
N LEU A 439 -14.11 15.53 -11.42
CA LEU A 439 -13.53 15.29 -12.75
C LEU A 439 -14.57 14.58 -13.61
N LEU A 440 -14.98 15.21 -14.71
CA LEU A 440 -16.00 14.68 -15.63
C LEU A 440 -15.45 14.61 -17.04
N THR A 441 -16.21 14.01 -17.96
CA THR A 441 -15.92 14.06 -19.39
C THR A 441 -17.11 14.62 -20.15
N THR A 442 -16.90 14.94 -21.41
CA THR A 442 -17.96 15.33 -22.35
C THR A 442 -17.86 14.54 -23.64
N ASP A 443 -19.01 14.22 -24.20
CA ASP A 443 -19.15 13.61 -25.52
C ASP A 443 -20.06 14.49 -26.43
N TRP A 444 -20.46 13.96 -27.58
CA TRP A 444 -21.33 14.66 -28.53
C TRP A 444 -22.75 14.96 -28.00
N ASN A 445 -23.18 14.32 -26.90
CA ASN A 445 -24.43 14.58 -26.20
C ASN A 445 -24.25 15.51 -24.99
N GLY A 446 -23.03 16.00 -24.71
CA GLY A 446 -22.73 16.90 -23.61
C GLY A 446 -22.05 16.20 -22.44
N LEU A 447 -22.52 16.43 -21.22
CA LEU A 447 -21.94 15.85 -20.00
C LEU A 447 -22.02 14.32 -20.05
N ASN A 448 -20.91 13.63 -19.74
CA ASN A 448 -20.89 12.19 -19.52
C ASN A 448 -20.46 11.90 -18.07
N SER A 449 -21.33 11.19 -17.35
CA SER A 449 -21.17 10.86 -15.92
C SER A 449 -21.21 9.34 -15.68
N GLY A 450 -20.91 8.54 -16.71
CA GLY A 450 -20.83 7.09 -16.53
C GLY A 450 -19.60 6.65 -15.77
N VAL A 451 -18.49 7.39 -15.92
CA VAL A 451 -17.30 7.26 -15.07
C VAL A 451 -16.81 8.64 -14.68
N PHE A 452 -16.53 8.86 -13.39
CA PHE A 452 -16.02 10.15 -12.91
C PHE A 452 -15.35 10.03 -11.55
N SER A 453 -14.49 11.00 -11.22
CA SER A 453 -13.85 11.11 -9.90
C SER A 453 -14.48 12.24 -9.11
N ILE A 454 -14.88 11.98 -7.87
CA ILE A 454 -15.42 12.97 -6.94
C ILE A 454 -14.64 12.95 -5.63
N ARG A 455 -14.24 14.12 -5.13
CA ARG A 455 -13.41 14.23 -3.93
C ARG A 455 -14.20 13.89 -2.68
N VAL A 456 -13.57 13.27 -1.69
CA VAL A 456 -14.13 13.13 -0.35
C VAL A 456 -14.07 14.50 0.34
N HIS A 457 -15.14 15.27 0.21
CA HIS A 457 -15.24 16.65 0.67
C HIS A 457 -16.71 17.04 0.94
N PRO A 458 -17.01 17.94 1.91
CA PRO A 458 -18.36 18.44 2.13
C PRO A 458 -19.05 19.01 0.87
N TRP A 459 -18.28 19.68 0.00
CA TRP A 459 -18.76 20.16 -1.31
C TRP A 459 -19.43 19.05 -2.15
N SER A 460 -18.86 17.84 -2.11
CA SER A 460 -19.37 16.69 -2.86
C SER A 460 -20.70 16.19 -2.28
N VAL A 461 -20.84 16.26 -0.96
CA VAL A 461 -22.10 15.94 -0.28
C VAL A 461 -23.19 16.94 -0.68
N GLU A 462 -22.86 18.24 -0.71
CA GLU A 462 -23.80 19.28 -1.14
C GLU A 462 -24.23 19.10 -2.59
N LEU A 463 -23.29 18.84 -3.51
CA LEU A 463 -23.58 18.61 -4.92
C LEU A 463 -24.52 17.41 -5.13
N LEU A 464 -24.18 16.25 -4.57
CA LEU A 464 -24.97 15.03 -4.76
C LEU A 464 -26.34 15.14 -4.09
N SER A 465 -26.43 15.83 -2.95
CA SER A 465 -27.70 16.12 -2.29
C SER A 465 -28.58 17.04 -3.13
N ALA A 466 -28.00 18.08 -3.73
CA ALA A 466 -28.71 18.96 -4.65
C ALA A 466 -29.21 18.19 -5.89
N ALA A 467 -28.37 17.32 -6.46
CA ALA A 467 -28.73 16.50 -7.61
C ALA A 467 -29.90 15.54 -7.31
N LEU A 468 -29.89 14.90 -6.15
CA LEU A 468 -31.00 14.07 -5.69
C LEU A 468 -32.30 14.85 -5.45
N ALA A 469 -32.20 16.09 -4.96
CA ALA A 469 -33.36 16.94 -4.69
C ALA A 469 -33.91 17.62 -5.96
N TYR A 470 -33.11 17.73 -7.03
CA TYR A 470 -33.45 18.44 -8.26
C TYR A 470 -34.83 18.09 -8.85
N PRO A 471 -35.20 16.82 -9.08
CA PRO A 471 -36.51 16.50 -9.66
C PRO A 471 -37.70 16.89 -8.77
N VAL A 472 -37.48 17.06 -7.45
CA VAL A 472 -38.52 17.51 -6.51
C VAL A 472 -38.64 19.03 -6.54
N MET A 473 -37.51 19.72 -6.70
CA MET A 473 -37.45 21.19 -6.72
C MET A 473 -37.81 21.78 -8.09
N HIS A 474 -37.59 21.02 -9.16
CA HIS A 474 -37.82 21.40 -10.57
C HIS A 474 -38.66 20.35 -11.30
N PRO A 475 -39.90 20.09 -10.87
CA PRO A 475 -40.76 19.06 -11.47
C PRO A 475 -41.12 19.35 -12.94
N GLU A 476 -40.92 20.57 -13.41
CA GLU A 476 -41.13 21.01 -14.79
C GLU A 476 -39.98 20.66 -15.76
N THR A 477 -38.80 20.34 -15.24
CA THR A 477 -37.61 20.08 -16.07
C THR A 477 -37.62 18.63 -16.56
N ASP A 478 -37.54 18.45 -17.89
CA ASP A 478 -37.45 17.11 -18.49
C ASP A 478 -36.02 16.56 -18.39
N LEU A 479 -35.85 15.52 -17.58
CA LEU A 479 -34.57 14.88 -17.32
C LEU A 479 -34.39 13.65 -18.22
N PHE A 480 -33.99 13.89 -19.48
CA PHE A 480 -33.79 12.82 -20.47
C PHE A 480 -32.86 11.70 -19.97
N TRP A 481 -31.77 12.06 -19.29
CA TRP A 481 -30.89 11.15 -18.57
C TRP A 481 -30.94 11.43 -17.05
N ASN A 482 -32.09 11.19 -16.42
CA ASN A 482 -32.36 11.31 -14.97
C ASN A 482 -31.24 11.98 -14.12
N ASP A 483 -30.31 11.18 -13.59
CA ASP A 483 -29.23 11.61 -12.71
C ASP A 483 -28.24 12.55 -13.43
N GLN A 484 -27.73 12.15 -14.60
CA GLN A 484 -26.80 12.95 -15.39
C GLN A 484 -27.37 14.30 -15.81
N SER A 485 -28.63 14.35 -16.24
CA SER A 485 -29.33 15.58 -16.61
C SER A 485 -29.46 16.52 -15.41
N ALA A 486 -29.84 16.00 -14.24
CA ALA A 486 -29.95 16.81 -13.03
C ALA A 486 -28.59 17.38 -12.59
N LEU A 487 -27.52 16.57 -12.63
CA LEU A 487 -26.17 17.05 -12.37
C LEU A 487 -25.77 18.14 -13.37
N GLY A 488 -26.07 17.93 -14.66
CA GLY A 488 -25.78 18.90 -15.72
C GLY A 488 -26.47 20.25 -15.51
N GLU A 489 -27.74 20.27 -15.11
CA GLU A 489 -28.47 21.52 -14.84
C GLU A 489 -27.93 22.23 -13.60
N ILE A 490 -27.65 21.51 -12.51
CA ILE A 490 -27.04 22.11 -11.31
C ILE A 490 -25.69 22.77 -11.61
N LEU A 491 -24.86 22.13 -12.43
CA LEU A 491 -23.58 22.69 -12.83
C LEU A 491 -23.73 23.94 -13.73
N LYS A 492 -24.87 24.14 -14.40
CA LYS A 492 -25.15 25.35 -15.19
C LYS A 492 -25.73 26.47 -14.34
N GLU A 493 -26.58 26.14 -13.38
CA GLU A 493 -27.33 27.11 -12.59
C GLU A 493 -26.49 27.88 -11.58
N THR A 494 -25.38 27.29 -11.10
CA THR A 494 -24.58 27.88 -10.01
C THR A 494 -23.08 27.77 -10.23
N SER A 495 -22.41 28.93 -10.16
CA SER A 495 -20.95 29.02 -10.21
C SER A 495 -20.25 28.40 -9.00
N TYR A 496 -20.98 28.19 -7.89
CA TYR A 496 -20.44 27.55 -6.70
C TYR A 496 -19.95 26.12 -6.99
N PHE A 497 -20.74 25.36 -7.76
CA PHE A 497 -20.34 24.02 -8.17
C PHE A 497 -19.45 24.07 -9.42
N SER A 498 -19.81 24.82 -10.46
CA SER A 498 -19.12 24.74 -11.75
C SER A 498 -17.63 25.13 -11.69
N GLN A 499 -17.23 25.99 -10.76
CA GLN A 499 -15.83 26.41 -10.59
C GLN A 499 -14.89 25.32 -10.07
N SER A 500 -15.44 24.26 -9.46
CA SER A 500 -14.69 23.13 -8.88
C SER A 500 -14.70 21.88 -9.75
N VAL A 501 -15.21 22.01 -10.98
CA VAL A 501 -15.30 20.93 -11.98
C VAL A 501 -14.22 21.10 -13.05
N VAL A 502 -13.58 20.00 -13.42
CA VAL A 502 -12.69 19.92 -14.59
C VAL A 502 -13.18 18.85 -15.54
N TYR A 503 -13.19 19.17 -16.84
CA TYR A 503 -13.53 18.25 -17.91
C TYR A 503 -12.27 17.65 -18.51
N CYS A 504 -12.09 16.35 -18.30
CA CYS A 504 -10.92 15.57 -18.73
C CYS A 504 -11.15 14.97 -20.14
N PRO A 505 -10.07 14.59 -20.83
CA PRO A 505 -10.18 13.81 -22.06
C PRO A 505 -10.93 12.50 -21.83
N SER A 506 -11.90 12.18 -22.69
CA SER A 506 -12.72 10.97 -22.54
C SER A 506 -11.88 9.68 -22.50
N ARG A 507 -10.76 9.62 -23.23
CA ARG A 507 -9.86 8.45 -23.24
C ARG A 507 -9.23 8.10 -21.89
N TRP A 508 -9.23 9.01 -20.92
CA TRP A 508 -8.71 8.70 -19.58
C TRP A 508 -9.58 7.69 -18.84
N PHE A 509 -10.91 7.81 -18.96
CA PHE A 509 -11.82 6.98 -18.16
C PHE A 509 -13.25 6.82 -18.71
N ASN A 510 -13.56 7.34 -19.90
CA ASN A 510 -14.84 7.17 -20.61
C ASN A 510 -14.59 6.93 -22.11
N ALA A 511 -13.59 6.12 -22.44
CA ALA A 511 -13.32 5.80 -23.84
C ALA A 511 -14.48 4.96 -24.42
N TYR A 512 -14.92 5.27 -25.62
CA TYR A 512 -15.93 4.53 -26.35
C TYR A 512 -15.36 3.27 -26.99
N MET A 513 -16.24 2.33 -27.29
CA MET A 513 -15.87 1.12 -28.02
C MET A 513 -15.26 1.43 -29.39
N ARG A 514 -14.25 0.62 -29.75
CA ARG A 514 -13.77 0.40 -31.12
C ARG A 514 -14.82 -0.40 -31.91
N SER A 515 -14.45 -0.97 -33.05
CA SER A 515 -15.31 -1.94 -33.75
C SER A 515 -15.71 -3.11 -32.83
N PRO A 516 -16.78 -3.87 -33.16
CA PRO A 516 -17.27 -4.91 -32.27
C PRO A 516 -16.22 -5.95 -31.86
N ASN A 517 -15.20 -6.23 -32.67
CA ASN A 517 -14.14 -7.18 -32.31
C ASN A 517 -13.07 -6.61 -31.36
N GLY A 518 -13.11 -5.31 -31.04
CA GLY A 518 -12.15 -4.63 -30.19
C GLY A 518 -10.77 -4.37 -30.84
N GLU A 519 -10.58 -4.69 -32.12
CA GLU A 519 -9.30 -4.59 -32.82
C GLU A 519 -9.25 -3.34 -33.71
N GLU A 520 -10.20 -3.19 -34.63
CA GLU A 520 -10.22 -2.08 -35.61
C GLU A 520 -10.99 -0.88 -35.06
N LEU A 521 -10.67 0.34 -35.50
CA LEU A 521 -11.46 1.52 -35.13
C LEU A 521 -12.90 1.43 -35.67
N ASN A 522 -13.86 1.88 -34.88
CA ASN A 522 -15.25 2.03 -35.31
C ASN A 522 -15.36 3.19 -36.31
N PRO A 523 -15.82 2.98 -37.56
CA PRO A 523 -15.96 4.06 -38.54
C PRO A 523 -17.07 5.05 -38.19
N ASP A 524 -18.00 4.67 -37.31
CA ASP A 524 -19.17 5.47 -36.94
C ASP A 524 -18.94 6.42 -35.75
N SER A 525 -17.75 6.37 -35.11
CA SER A 525 -17.39 7.27 -34.01
C SER A 525 -16.00 7.89 -34.20
N PRO A 526 -15.76 9.12 -33.70
CA PRO A 526 -14.44 9.75 -33.84
C PRO A 526 -13.36 8.97 -33.10
N GLU A 527 -12.21 8.75 -33.74
CA GLU A 527 -11.07 8.00 -33.19
C GLU A 527 -10.66 8.48 -31.79
N PHE A 528 -10.60 9.79 -31.57
CA PHE A 528 -10.15 10.36 -30.29
C PHE A 528 -11.08 10.08 -29.11
N TYR A 529 -12.30 9.59 -29.35
CA TYR A 529 -13.19 9.09 -28.29
C TYR A 529 -13.05 7.60 -28.06
N GLN A 530 -12.47 6.84 -28.99
CA GLN A 530 -12.40 5.39 -28.91
C GLN A 530 -11.27 4.93 -28.00
N VAL A 531 -11.42 3.74 -27.43
CA VAL A 531 -10.40 3.10 -26.61
C VAL A 531 -9.22 2.66 -27.47
N HIS A 532 -8.00 2.88 -27.00
CA HIS A 532 -6.76 2.38 -27.59
C HIS A 532 -6.06 1.39 -26.66
N PRO A 533 -5.18 0.53 -27.20
CA PRO A 533 -4.25 -0.22 -26.35
C PRO A 533 -3.54 0.73 -25.38
N SER A 534 -3.33 0.29 -24.13
CA SER A 534 -2.89 1.05 -22.95
C SER A 534 -3.96 1.85 -22.19
N ASP A 535 -5.11 2.16 -22.79
CA ASP A 535 -6.14 2.96 -22.12
C ASP A 535 -6.75 2.18 -20.92
N LEU A 536 -7.14 2.92 -19.88
CA LEU A 536 -7.64 2.34 -18.63
C LEU A 536 -8.86 1.43 -18.84
N LEU A 537 -9.89 1.94 -19.52
CA LEU A 537 -11.17 1.25 -19.65
C LEU A 537 -11.95 1.68 -20.88
N VAL A 538 -12.91 0.85 -21.26
CA VAL A 538 -13.93 1.14 -22.28
C VAL A 538 -15.31 1.22 -21.62
N HIS A 539 -16.14 2.15 -22.09
CA HIS A 539 -17.49 2.43 -21.59
C HIS A 539 -18.50 2.26 -22.73
N PHE A 540 -19.62 1.60 -22.44
CA PHE A 540 -20.68 1.26 -23.41
C PHE A 540 -22.00 2.02 -23.17
N PRO A 541 -21.98 3.37 -23.08
CA PRO A 541 -23.14 4.14 -22.65
C PRO A 541 -24.31 3.99 -23.63
N GLY A 542 -25.51 3.81 -23.08
CA GLY A 542 -26.75 3.79 -23.87
C GLY A 542 -26.96 2.54 -24.73
N THR A 543 -26.18 1.48 -24.49
CA THR A 543 -26.36 0.19 -25.17
C THR A 543 -27.73 -0.43 -24.82
N VAL A 544 -28.46 -0.89 -25.85
CA VAL A 544 -29.76 -1.57 -25.66
C VAL A 544 -29.53 -2.87 -24.90
N ARG A 545 -30.40 -3.18 -23.93
CA ARG A 545 -30.20 -4.29 -22.99
C ARG A 545 -29.97 -5.64 -23.65
N ASP A 546 -30.69 -5.91 -24.74
CA ASP A 546 -30.62 -7.19 -25.45
C ASP A 546 -29.34 -7.31 -26.32
N GLU A 547 -28.63 -6.21 -26.55
CA GLU A 547 -27.37 -6.16 -27.32
C GLU A 547 -26.13 -6.08 -26.41
N LEU A 548 -26.32 -5.89 -25.11
CA LEU A 548 -25.22 -5.59 -24.20
C LEU A 548 -24.20 -6.75 -24.12
N GLU A 549 -24.69 -7.98 -24.07
CA GLU A 549 -23.82 -9.17 -24.05
C GLU A 549 -22.96 -9.25 -25.31
N GLU A 550 -23.57 -9.06 -26.49
CA GLU A 550 -22.87 -9.03 -27.77
C GLU A 550 -21.81 -7.92 -27.83
N ARG A 551 -22.05 -6.77 -27.20
CA ARG A 551 -21.11 -5.63 -27.22
C ARG A 551 -19.98 -5.76 -26.20
N LEU A 552 -20.24 -6.28 -25.00
CA LEU A 552 -19.23 -6.39 -23.95
C LEU A 552 -18.32 -7.62 -24.16
N GLU A 553 -18.86 -8.72 -24.69
CA GLU A 553 -18.15 -10.01 -24.81
C GLU A 553 -16.76 -9.89 -25.44
N PRO A 554 -16.58 -9.18 -26.58
CA PRO A 554 -15.27 -9.14 -27.24
C PRO A 554 -14.22 -8.39 -26.42
N TYR A 555 -14.63 -7.35 -25.67
CA TYR A 555 -13.74 -6.58 -24.80
C TYR A 555 -13.43 -7.32 -23.51
N LEU A 556 -14.41 -8.03 -22.95
CA LEU A 556 -14.18 -8.94 -21.83
C LEU A 556 -13.21 -10.04 -22.22
N ALA A 557 -13.35 -10.64 -23.39
CA ALA A 557 -12.41 -11.65 -23.88
C ALA A 557 -10.97 -11.09 -24.03
N ILE A 558 -10.82 -9.82 -24.44
CA ILE A 558 -9.51 -9.15 -24.50
C ILE A 558 -8.94 -8.95 -23.08
N ALA A 559 -9.74 -8.41 -22.16
CA ALA A 559 -9.32 -8.14 -20.79
C ALA A 559 -8.99 -9.43 -20.02
N GLU A 560 -9.83 -10.46 -20.14
CA GLU A 560 -9.66 -11.78 -19.51
C GLU A 560 -8.47 -12.57 -20.10
N ALA A 561 -8.08 -12.28 -21.34
CA ALA A 561 -6.89 -12.86 -21.96
C ALA A 561 -5.57 -12.24 -21.48
N HIS A 562 -5.61 -11.13 -20.72
CA HIS A 562 -4.42 -10.43 -20.20
C HIS A 562 -3.37 -10.15 -21.29
N LYS A 563 -3.83 -9.62 -22.44
CA LYS A 563 -2.94 -9.33 -23.58
C LYS A 563 -1.95 -8.23 -23.20
N GLN A 564 -0.64 -8.49 -23.40
CA GLN A 564 0.44 -7.57 -23.03
C GLN A 564 0.33 -6.18 -23.69
N GLU A 565 -0.20 -6.11 -24.90
CA GLU A 565 -0.43 -4.84 -25.62
C GLU A 565 -1.48 -3.93 -24.96
N TRP A 566 -2.37 -4.50 -24.13
CA TRP A 566 -3.39 -3.76 -23.38
C TRP A 566 -2.95 -3.46 -21.94
N GLU A 567 -2.21 -4.37 -21.30
CA GLU A 567 -1.77 -4.23 -19.90
C GLU A 567 -0.39 -3.56 -19.75
N LEU A 568 -0.17 -2.43 -20.42
CA LEU A 568 1.10 -1.70 -20.33
C LEU A 568 1.32 -1.11 -18.93
N SER A 569 2.58 -0.95 -18.52
CA SER A 569 2.95 -0.21 -17.32
C SER A 569 2.69 1.29 -17.51
N LEU A 570 2.55 2.06 -16.43
CA LEU A 570 2.27 3.49 -16.52
C LEU A 570 3.36 4.23 -17.31
N GLU A 571 4.62 3.83 -17.12
CA GLU A 571 5.81 4.36 -17.79
C GLU A 571 5.81 4.11 -19.30
N ASP A 572 5.14 3.04 -19.74
CA ASP A 572 5.00 2.66 -21.15
C ASP A 572 3.75 3.28 -21.81
N THR A 573 2.97 4.08 -21.07
CA THR A 573 1.80 4.82 -21.59
C THR A 573 2.11 6.29 -21.85
N GLU A 574 1.22 6.95 -22.58
CA GLU A 574 1.28 8.41 -22.80
C GLU A 574 0.76 9.22 -21.60
N TYR A 575 0.14 8.56 -20.60
CA TYR A 575 -0.58 9.24 -19.52
C TYR A 575 0.30 10.13 -18.64
N ILE A 576 1.58 9.79 -18.39
CA ILE A 576 2.47 10.60 -17.54
C ILE A 576 2.62 12.01 -18.12
N GLU A 577 2.96 12.12 -19.41
CA GLU A 577 3.19 13.40 -20.06
C GLU A 577 1.86 14.12 -20.37
N ASP A 578 0.84 13.38 -20.79
CA ASP A 578 -0.49 13.94 -21.10
C ASP A 578 -1.15 14.57 -19.86
N THR A 579 -1.18 13.86 -18.74
CA THR A 579 -1.79 14.36 -17.49
C THR A 579 -1.01 15.55 -16.94
N LYS A 580 0.31 15.50 -16.99
CA LYS A 580 1.19 16.62 -16.58
C LYS A 580 0.95 17.86 -17.44
N ALA A 581 0.89 17.73 -18.76
CA ALA A 581 0.61 18.84 -19.67
C ALA A 581 -0.81 19.40 -19.44
N PHE A 582 -1.80 18.52 -19.28
CA PHE A 582 -3.19 18.90 -19.01
C PHE A 582 -3.33 19.69 -17.70
N TRP A 583 -2.71 19.23 -16.62
CA TRP A 583 -2.77 19.90 -15.32
C TRP A 583 -2.00 21.22 -15.28
N GLN A 584 -0.89 21.33 -16.02
CA GLN A 584 -0.20 22.62 -16.20
C GLN A 584 -1.08 23.64 -16.93
N MET A 585 -1.78 23.22 -17.99
CA MET A 585 -2.69 24.10 -18.73
C MET A 585 -3.86 24.58 -17.85
N ASN A 586 -4.48 23.68 -17.09
CA ASN A 586 -5.60 24.02 -16.20
C ASN A 586 -5.17 24.93 -15.04
N ARG A 587 -3.93 24.82 -14.57
CA ARG A 587 -3.37 25.72 -13.55
C ARG A 587 -3.32 27.18 -14.02
N HIS A 588 -2.93 27.41 -15.28
CA HIS A 588 -2.91 28.76 -15.84
C HIS A 588 -4.31 29.38 -15.98
N VAL A 589 -5.32 28.55 -16.25
CA VAL A 589 -6.72 28.98 -16.29
C VAL A 589 -7.22 29.34 -14.89
N ASP A 590 -6.91 28.56 -13.87
CA ASP A 590 -7.30 28.85 -12.47
C ASP A 590 -6.66 30.16 -11.96
N ASP A 591 -5.36 30.37 -12.20
CA ASP A 591 -4.66 31.62 -11.85
C ASP A 591 -5.26 32.86 -12.55
N SER A 592 -5.80 32.69 -13.76
CA SER A 592 -6.46 33.77 -14.50
C SER A 592 -7.87 34.10 -13.97
N ARG A 593 -8.54 33.15 -13.31
CA ARG A 593 -9.85 33.35 -12.67
C ARG A 593 -9.73 33.94 -11.26
N ARG A 594 -8.57 33.76 -10.61
CA ARG A 594 -8.27 34.31 -9.27
C ARG A 594 -7.76 35.75 -9.28
N ARG A 595 -7.34 36.27 -10.45
CA ARG A 595 -6.98 37.68 -10.69
C ARG A 595 -8.20 38.45 -11.18
#